data_AF-A0A8J5D1S1-F1
#
_entry.id   AF-A0A8J5D1S1-F1
#
_cell.length_a   1.000
_cell.length_b   1.000
_cell.length_c   1.000
_cell.angle_alpha   90.00
_cell.angle_beta   90.00
_cell.angle_gamma   90.00
#
_symmetry.space_group_name_H-M   'P 1'
#
loop_
_entity.id
_entity.type
_entity.pdbx_description
1 polymer ?
#
loop_
_entity_poly.entity_id
_entity_poly.type
_entity_poly.pdbx_seq_one_letter_code
_entity_poly.pdbx_strand_id
1 'polypeptide(L)'
;MVGKPMRIHVKEGSRTMRHSHTEAGSLAFQRQVQGNLSRTTRQGIIKPAGDDPSEWCHPLVVVAKDKGVRITVDLTKLNSPNRPAQTPSCPTPFTAVRSCQPVTRFFTTADALCGYWQLETTRGRPTPDDPFITPYGRFSTLQRGPWVSQLPRRLLSSTATWPCRV
;
A
#
# COMPACT_ATOMS: atom_id res chain seq x y z
N MET A 1 6.37 14.57 -1.24
CA MET A 1 6.63 14.31 -2.67
C MET A 1 5.47 14.88 -3.46
N VAL A 2 5.71 15.77 -4.42
CA VAL A 2 4.64 16.26 -5.32
C VAL A 2 4.74 15.44 -6.60
N GLY A 3 3.87 14.45 -6.75
CA GLY A 3 3.80 13.59 -7.92
C GLY A 3 2.35 13.40 -8.33
N LYS A 4 2.11 13.12 -9.62
CA LYS A 4 0.75 12.81 -10.12
C LYS A 4 0.11 11.76 -9.22
N PRO A 5 -1.19 11.80 -8.91
CA PRO A 5 -1.83 10.78 -8.09
C PRO A 5 -1.86 9.41 -8.78
N MET A 6 -1.75 8.32 -8.02
CA MET A 6 -1.67 6.95 -8.56
C MET A 6 -3.00 6.49 -9.12
N ARG A 7 -2.98 5.80 -10.26
CA ARG A 7 -4.13 5.09 -10.83
C ARG A 7 -3.81 3.60 -10.93
N ILE A 8 -4.74 2.75 -10.49
CA ILE A 8 -4.66 1.30 -10.72
C ILE A 8 -5.48 0.98 -11.95
N HIS A 9 -4.87 0.21 -12.86
CA HIS A 9 -5.54 -0.35 -14.02
C HIS A 9 -5.95 -1.80 -13.71
N VAL A 10 -7.24 -1.99 -13.45
CA VAL A 10 -7.84 -3.32 -13.30
C VAL A 10 -8.23 -3.84 -14.69
N LYS A 11 -8.04 -5.13 -14.95
CA LYS A 11 -8.46 -5.76 -16.22
C LYS A 11 -9.99 -5.74 -16.35
N GLU A 12 -10.49 -5.35 -17.52
CA GLU A 12 -11.91 -5.39 -17.84
C GLU A 12 -12.47 -6.81 -17.67
N GLY A 13 -13.60 -6.93 -16.96
CA GLY A 13 -14.23 -8.21 -16.61
C GLY A 13 -13.69 -8.88 -15.34
N SER A 14 -12.87 -8.20 -14.53
CA SER A 14 -12.44 -8.75 -13.24
C SER A 14 -13.63 -8.94 -12.29
N ARG A 15 -13.80 -10.15 -11.76
CA ARG A 15 -14.80 -10.43 -10.72
C ARG A 15 -14.42 -9.70 -9.43
N THR A 16 -15.30 -8.82 -8.98
CA THR A 16 -15.14 -8.12 -7.70
C THR A 16 -15.34 -9.08 -6.54
N MET A 17 -14.64 -8.85 -5.43
CA MET A 17 -14.83 -9.64 -4.22
C MET A 17 -15.19 -8.73 -3.05
N ARG A 18 -16.28 -9.11 -2.38
CA ARG A 18 -16.75 -8.53 -1.13
C ARG A 18 -16.67 -9.58 -0.02
N HIS A 19 -15.73 -9.40 0.89
CA HIS A 19 -15.76 -10.10 2.17
C HIS A 19 -16.83 -9.47 3.06
N SER A 20 -17.68 -10.31 3.65
CA SER A 20 -18.75 -9.85 4.55
C SER A 20 -18.32 -9.83 6.02
N HIS A 21 -17.34 -10.66 6.38
CA HIS A 21 -16.86 -10.81 7.75
C HIS A 21 -15.34 -11.05 7.76
N THR A 22 -14.71 -10.75 8.88
CA THR A 22 -13.30 -11.05 9.16
C THR A 22 -13.17 -11.46 10.62
N GLU A 23 -12.39 -12.52 10.86
CA GLU A 23 -12.13 -12.99 12.21
C GLU A 23 -11.24 -12.03 12.99
N ALA A 24 -11.41 -11.99 14.31
CA ALA A 24 -10.69 -11.04 15.16
C ALA A 24 -9.21 -11.34 15.39
N GLY A 25 -8.69 -12.39 14.74
CA GLY A 25 -7.38 -12.95 15.02
C GLY A 25 -7.30 -13.45 16.46
N SER A 26 -6.11 -13.84 16.90
CA SER A 26 -5.88 -14.29 18.28
C SER A 26 -6.18 -13.17 19.29
N LEU A 27 -6.83 -13.54 20.40
CA LEU A 27 -7.17 -12.66 21.52
C LEU A 27 -5.96 -11.84 22.00
N ALA A 28 -4.77 -12.46 22.02
CA ALA A 28 -3.53 -11.82 22.46
C ALA A 28 -3.15 -10.58 21.62
N PHE A 29 -3.53 -10.55 20.34
CA PHE A 29 -3.16 -9.49 19.42
C PHE A 29 -4.20 -8.38 19.31
N GLN A 30 -5.40 -8.58 19.84
CA GLN A 30 -6.50 -7.63 19.72
C GLN A 30 -6.15 -6.22 20.22
N ARG A 31 -5.52 -6.12 21.39
CA ARG A 31 -5.08 -4.82 21.96
C ARG A 31 -4.08 -4.11 21.04
N GLN A 32 -3.14 -4.86 20.47
CA GLN A 32 -2.15 -4.28 19.57
C GLN A 32 -2.76 -3.89 18.22
N VAL A 33 -3.75 -4.65 17.73
CA VAL A 33 -4.48 -4.32 16.50
C VAL A 33 -5.27 -3.03 16.67
N GLN A 34 -6.04 -2.89 17.76
CA GLN A 34 -6.78 -1.65 18.06
C GLN A 34 -5.84 -0.45 18.23
N GLY A 35 -4.70 -0.63 18.91
CA GLY A 35 -3.68 0.41 19.05
C GLY A 35 -3.08 0.87 17.71
N ASN A 36 -2.82 -0.07 16.79
CA ASN A 36 -2.35 0.27 15.45
C ASN A 36 -3.43 0.94 14.59
N LEU A 37 -4.69 0.49 14.67
CA LEU A 37 -5.81 1.12 13.96
C LEU A 37 -6.03 2.57 14.43
N SER A 38 -6.07 2.80 15.74
CA SER A 38 -6.22 4.15 16.31
C SER A 38 -5.05 5.06 15.93
N ARG A 39 -3.80 4.56 16.01
CA ARG A 39 -2.61 5.32 15.58
C ARG A 39 -2.69 5.72 14.10
N THR A 40 -3.04 4.76 13.24
CA THR A 40 -3.09 4.97 11.78
C THR A 40 -4.24 5.90 11.39
N THR A 41 -5.34 5.87 12.13
CA THR A 41 -6.47 6.81 11.97
C THR A 41 -6.05 8.22 12.37
N ARG A 42 -5.37 8.38 13.52
CA ARG A 42 -4.86 9.67 13.99
C ARG A 42 -3.82 10.29 13.05
N GLN A 43 -3.04 9.45 12.37
CA GLN A 43 -2.07 9.88 11.35
C GLN A 43 -2.73 10.28 10.02
N GLY A 44 -4.04 10.08 9.86
CA GLY A 44 -4.77 10.41 8.63
C GLY A 44 -4.50 9.44 7.48
N ILE A 45 -3.96 8.25 7.75
CA ILE A 45 -3.67 7.24 6.73
C ILE A 45 -4.93 6.42 6.42
N ILE A 46 -5.75 6.13 7.44
CA ILE A 46 -7.04 5.46 7.31
C ILE A 46 -8.17 6.35 7.83
N LYS A 47 -9.35 6.21 7.22
CA LYS A 47 -10.62 6.80 7.66
C LYS A 47 -11.63 5.69 7.93
N PRO A 48 -12.61 5.88 8.83
CA PRO A 48 -13.78 5.00 8.87
C PRO A 48 -14.47 5.01 7.50
N ALA A 49 -14.84 3.83 7.00
CA ALA A 49 -15.66 3.72 5.80
C ALA A 49 -17.11 4.04 6.17
N GLY A 50 -17.80 4.82 5.33
CA GLY A 50 -19.22 5.10 5.51
C GLY A 50 -20.10 3.87 5.30
N ASP A 51 -21.42 4.08 5.37
CA ASP A 51 -22.41 3.03 5.21
C ASP A 51 -22.66 2.61 3.76
N ASP A 52 -22.07 3.33 2.80
CA ASP A 52 -22.26 3.05 1.38
C ASP A 52 -21.86 1.61 1.01
N PRO A 53 -22.69 0.91 0.22
CA PRO A 53 -22.40 -0.44 -0.23
C PRO A 53 -21.20 -0.40 -1.18
N SER A 54 -20.05 -0.88 -0.70
CA SER A 54 -18.86 -1.06 -1.53
C SER A 54 -18.90 -2.39 -2.29
N GLU A 55 -18.53 -2.31 -3.56
CA GLU A 55 -18.35 -3.45 -4.47
C GLU A 55 -17.12 -4.30 -4.09
N TRP A 56 -16.09 -3.65 -3.56
CA TRP A 56 -14.87 -4.28 -3.06
C TRP A 56 -14.86 -4.26 -1.54
N CYS A 57 -14.51 -5.38 -0.91
CA CYS A 57 -14.19 -5.37 0.52
C CYS A 57 -13.16 -6.44 0.86
N HIS A 58 -12.05 -6.01 1.46
CA HIS A 58 -10.91 -6.88 1.75
C HIS A 58 -10.81 -7.20 3.25
N PRO A 59 -10.38 -8.41 3.64
CA PRO A 59 -10.22 -8.75 5.04
C PRO A 59 -8.91 -8.19 5.59
N LEU A 60 -8.93 -7.80 6.86
CA LEU A 60 -7.72 -7.50 7.62
C LEU A 60 -6.96 -8.80 7.94
N VAL A 61 -5.65 -8.80 7.70
CA VAL A 61 -4.75 -9.89 8.06
C VAL A 61 -3.73 -9.38 9.07
N VAL A 62 -3.61 -10.08 10.19
CA VAL A 62 -2.66 -9.75 11.25
C VAL A 62 -1.49 -10.72 11.17
N VAL A 63 -0.29 -10.18 11.03
CA VAL A 63 0.95 -10.97 11.00
C VAL A 63 1.77 -10.65 12.25
N ALA A 64 2.12 -11.68 13.01
CA ALA A 64 3.01 -11.54 14.16
C ALA A 64 4.46 -11.28 13.70
N LYS A 65 5.14 -10.36 14.38
CA LYS A 65 6.57 -10.07 14.25
C LYS A 65 7.22 -10.05 15.63
N ASP A 66 8.55 -10.14 15.65
CA ASP A 66 9.36 -10.20 16.89
C ASP A 66 9.07 -9.06 17.88
N LYS A 67 8.70 -7.88 17.37
CA LYS A 67 8.38 -6.69 18.18
C LYS A 67 6.93 -6.21 18.01
N GLY A 68 5.98 -7.13 17.85
CA GLY A 68 4.55 -6.84 17.85
C GLY A 68 3.83 -7.28 16.57
N VAL A 69 2.70 -6.65 16.25
CA VAL A 69 1.86 -7.04 15.10
C VAL A 69 1.98 -6.08 13.93
N ARG A 70 2.02 -6.65 12.72
CA ARG A 70 1.85 -5.92 11.47
C ARG A 70 0.43 -6.14 10.97
N ILE A 71 -0.32 -5.05 10.87
CA ILE A 71 -1.62 -5.05 10.21
C ILE A 71 -1.40 -5.00 8.71
N THR A 72 -2.00 -5.94 7.98
CA THR A 72 -1.96 -6.07 6.52
C THR A 72 -3.39 -6.20 5.99
N VAL A 73 -3.62 -5.87 4.72
CA VAL A 73 -4.90 -6.12 4.04
C VAL A 73 -4.64 -7.15 2.94
N ASP A 74 -5.47 -8.19 2.85
CA ASP A 74 -5.33 -9.18 1.77
C ASP A 74 -5.85 -8.60 0.44
N LEU A 75 -4.91 -8.13 -0.36
CA LEU A 75 -5.16 -7.62 -1.70
C LEU A 75 -4.82 -8.66 -2.80
N THR A 76 -4.70 -9.94 -2.46
CA THR A 76 -4.31 -10.98 -3.44
C THR A 76 -5.27 -11.02 -4.63
N LYS A 77 -6.58 -10.91 -4.37
CA LYS A 77 -7.60 -10.93 -5.43
C LYS A 77 -7.72 -9.62 -6.20
N LEU A 78 -7.31 -8.51 -5.60
CA LEU A 78 -7.17 -7.25 -6.32
C LEU A 78 -5.93 -7.30 -7.21
N ASN A 79 -4.83 -7.88 -6.73
CA ASN A 79 -3.56 -7.92 -7.44
C ASN A 79 -3.52 -8.94 -8.58
N SER A 80 -4.34 -10.00 -8.57
CA SER A 80 -4.34 -11.02 -9.62
C SER A 80 -4.87 -10.56 -10.99
N PRO A 81 -5.97 -9.78 -11.11
CA PRO A 81 -6.41 -9.25 -12.40
C PRO A 81 -5.68 -7.97 -12.81
N ASN A 82 -4.86 -7.38 -11.96
CA ASN A 82 -4.24 -6.09 -12.24
C ASN A 82 -3.21 -6.22 -13.35
N ARG A 83 -3.39 -5.46 -14.44
CA ARG A 83 -2.34 -5.28 -15.44
C ARG A 83 -1.17 -4.59 -14.75
N PRO A 84 0.09 -5.02 -14.91
CA PRO A 84 1.22 -4.24 -14.43
C PRO A 84 1.09 -2.84 -15.04
N ALA A 85 1.02 -1.82 -14.18
CA ALA A 85 0.95 -0.44 -14.64
C ALA A 85 2.16 -0.21 -15.56
N GLN A 86 1.89 0.18 -16.81
CA GLN A 86 2.91 0.65 -17.74
C GLN A 86 3.50 1.94 -17.15
N THR A 87 4.46 1.78 -16.26
CA THR A 87 5.28 2.89 -15.78
C THR A 87 6.45 2.94 -16.76
N PRO A 88 6.64 4.04 -17.52
CA PRO A 88 7.80 4.15 -18.37
C PRO A 88 9.05 4.14 -17.48
N SER A 89 9.97 3.21 -17.76
CA SER A 89 11.35 3.25 -17.29
C SER A 89 11.58 3.24 -15.76
N CYS A 90 11.21 2.15 -15.08
CA CYS A 90 11.92 1.81 -13.85
C CYS A 90 13.11 0.93 -14.23
N PRO A 91 14.37 1.36 -14.03
CA PRO A 91 15.52 0.50 -14.29
C PRO A 91 15.43 -0.75 -13.42
N THR A 92 15.86 -1.88 -13.97
CA THR A 92 15.97 -3.11 -13.17
C THR A 92 17.00 -2.87 -12.05
N PRO A 93 16.88 -3.53 -10.89
CA PRO A 93 17.86 -3.39 -9.81
C PRO A 93 19.28 -3.67 -10.30
N PHE A 94 19.44 -4.61 -11.23
CA PHE A 94 20.72 -4.92 -11.87
C PHE A 94 21.27 -3.74 -12.71
N THR A 95 20.41 -3.09 -13.50
CA THR A 95 20.77 -1.89 -14.25
C THR A 95 21.13 -0.72 -13.33
N ALA A 96 20.38 -0.53 -12.24
CA ALA A 96 20.62 0.52 -11.27
C ALA A 96 21.99 0.37 -10.58
N VAL A 97 22.33 -0.85 -10.12
CA VAL A 97 23.64 -1.13 -9.51
C VAL A 97 24.78 -0.93 -10.51
N ARG A 98 24.59 -1.33 -11.78
CA ARG A 98 25.59 -1.09 -12.84
C ARG A 98 25.78 0.37 -13.20
N SER A 99 24.79 1.23 -12.92
CA SER A 99 24.92 2.67 -13.17
C SER A 99 25.76 3.40 -12.10
N CYS A 100 26.06 2.75 -10.97
CA CYS A 100 26.95 3.30 -9.96
C CYS A 100 28.37 3.45 -10.54
N GLN A 101 28.95 4.64 -10.37
CA GLN A 101 30.30 4.91 -10.85
C GLN A 101 31.32 4.05 -10.09
N PRO A 102 32.36 3.51 -10.76
CA PRO A 102 33.37 2.66 -10.13
C PRO A 102 34.24 3.38 -9.08
N VAL A 103 34.16 4.72 -9.00
CA VAL A 103 34.84 5.54 -7.98
C VAL A 103 34.10 5.60 -6.64
N THR A 104 32.88 5.08 -6.57
CA THR A 104 32.07 5.10 -5.33
C THR A 104 32.71 4.23 -4.25
N ARG A 105 33.04 4.85 -3.09
CA ARG A 105 33.73 4.17 -1.97
C ARG A 105 32.81 3.75 -0.82
N PHE A 106 31.65 4.40 -0.70
CA PHE A 106 30.72 4.18 0.39
C PHE A 106 29.32 3.96 -0.14
N PHE A 107 28.64 2.97 0.42
CA PHE A 107 27.23 2.69 0.16
C PHE A 107 26.46 2.90 1.45
N THR A 108 25.35 3.63 1.36
CA THR A 108 24.44 3.83 2.49
C THR A 108 23.09 3.23 2.16
N THR A 109 22.57 2.41 3.06
CA THR A 109 21.25 1.79 2.94
C THR A 109 20.28 2.56 3.82
N ALA A 110 19.33 3.26 3.20
CA ALA A 110 18.25 3.92 3.92
C ALA A 110 16.97 3.09 3.78
N ASP A 111 16.35 2.73 4.92
CA ASP A 111 15.09 2.02 4.91
C ASP A 111 13.91 3.00 4.88
N ALA A 112 13.06 2.90 3.85
CA ALA A 112 11.88 3.72 3.68
C ALA A 112 10.61 3.00 4.17
N LEU A 113 10.62 2.51 5.42
CA LEU A 113 9.55 1.74 6.09
C LEU A 113 8.12 2.27 5.87
N CYS A 114 7.95 3.59 5.77
CA CYS A 114 6.64 4.25 5.63
C CYS A 114 6.45 5.00 4.29
N GLY A 115 7.36 4.83 3.32
CA GLY A 115 7.35 5.62 2.07
C GLY A 115 6.07 5.46 1.25
N TYR A 116 5.40 4.31 1.35
CA TYR A 116 4.15 4.03 0.63
C TYR A 116 2.99 4.94 1.05
N TRP A 117 2.93 5.31 2.34
CA TRP A 117 1.85 6.15 2.86
C TRP A 117 1.93 7.59 2.31
N GLN A 118 3.05 8.01 1.75
CA GLN A 118 3.19 9.36 1.20
C GLN A 118 2.56 9.51 -0.21
N LEU A 119 2.16 8.41 -0.86
CA LEU A 119 1.64 8.45 -2.22
C LEU A 119 0.12 8.66 -2.24
N GLU A 120 -0.27 9.82 -2.76
CA GLU A 120 -1.66 10.16 -3.03
C GLU A 120 -2.23 9.31 -4.17
N THR A 121 -3.51 8.94 -4.02
CA THR A 121 -4.24 8.14 -4.99
C THR A 121 -5.30 8.98 -5.69
N THR A 122 -5.51 8.72 -6.98
CA THR A 122 -6.53 9.42 -7.75
C THR A 122 -7.90 9.05 -7.22
N ARG A 123 -8.74 10.04 -6.94
CA ARG A 123 -10.18 9.82 -6.69
C ARG A 123 -10.85 9.48 -8.04
N GLY A 124 -11.24 8.22 -8.24
CA GLY A 124 -11.96 7.79 -9.45
C GLY A 124 -11.93 6.28 -9.66
N ARG A 125 -13.03 5.72 -10.21
CA ARG A 125 -13.18 4.27 -10.48
C ARG A 125 -11.99 3.70 -11.29
N PRO A 126 -11.51 2.50 -10.94
CA PRO A 126 -12.06 1.56 -9.96
C PRO A 126 -11.69 1.91 -8.51
N THR A 127 -11.05 3.05 -8.28
CA THR A 127 -10.46 3.45 -7.01
C THR A 127 -11.18 4.64 -6.36
N PRO A 128 -12.29 4.39 -5.67
CA PRO A 128 -12.60 5.14 -4.47
C PRO A 128 -12.65 4.15 -3.31
N ASP A 129 -11.73 4.33 -2.37
CA ASP A 129 -12.02 3.95 -0.99
C ASP A 129 -12.19 2.46 -0.67
N ASP A 130 -11.55 1.51 -1.38
CA ASP A 130 -11.62 0.06 -1.11
C ASP A 130 -11.64 -0.23 0.40
N PRO A 131 -12.82 -0.49 1.00
CA PRO A 131 -12.91 -0.65 2.42
C PRO A 131 -12.33 -2.01 2.78
N PHE A 132 -11.52 -2.04 3.83
CA PHE A 132 -11.19 -3.29 4.47
C PHE A 132 -12.07 -3.47 5.71
N ILE A 133 -12.52 -4.70 5.90
CA ILE A 133 -13.31 -5.08 7.05
C ILE A 133 -12.38 -5.51 8.18
N THR A 134 -12.66 -4.97 9.35
CA THR A 134 -12.03 -5.38 10.61
C THR A 134 -13.14 -5.80 11.58
N PRO A 135 -12.80 -6.55 12.63
CA PRO A 135 -13.76 -6.88 13.71
C PRO A 135 -14.33 -5.64 14.41
N TYR A 136 -13.65 -4.50 14.30
CA TYR A 136 -13.99 -3.25 14.96
C TYR A 136 -14.73 -2.26 14.04
N GLY A 137 -15.01 -2.67 12.80
CA GLY A 137 -15.68 -1.83 11.80
C GLY A 137 -15.00 -1.86 10.44
N ARG A 138 -15.58 -1.11 9.51
CA ARG A 138 -15.05 -0.93 8.15
C ARG A 138 -14.19 0.33 8.11
N PHE A 139 -13.01 0.20 7.52
CA PHE A 139 -12.07 1.30 7.35
C PHE A 139 -11.67 1.40 5.89
N SER A 140 -11.36 2.61 5.44
CA SER A 140 -10.87 2.88 4.10
C SER A 140 -9.56 3.64 4.17
N THR A 141 -8.64 3.34 3.27
CA THR A 141 -7.33 3.99 3.21
C THR A 141 -7.43 5.31 2.45
N LEU A 142 -7.01 6.42 3.08
CA LEU A 142 -6.89 7.74 2.44
C LEU A 142 -5.65 7.83 1.54
N GLN A 143 -4.58 7.17 1.97
CA GLN A 143 -3.29 7.05 1.28
C GLN A 143 -2.97 5.58 1.06
N ARG A 144 -2.19 5.22 0.02
CA ARG A 144 -1.96 3.80 -0.28
C ARG A 144 -1.17 3.12 0.84
N GLY A 145 -1.77 2.10 1.44
CA GLY A 145 -1.03 1.14 2.25
C GLY A 145 -0.05 0.32 1.38
N PRO A 146 1.02 -0.25 1.95
CA PRO A 146 2.12 -0.94 1.22
C PRO A 146 1.73 -2.21 0.44
N TRP A 147 0.44 -2.50 0.28
CA TRP A 147 -0.10 -3.83 -0.02
C TRP A 147 -0.45 -4.03 -1.51
N VAL A 148 -0.38 -2.97 -2.33
CA VAL A 148 -0.68 -3.01 -3.77
C VAL A 148 0.59 -3.32 -4.56
N SER A 149 0.51 -4.28 -5.48
CA SER A 149 1.66 -4.72 -6.30
C SER A 149 2.27 -3.64 -7.22
N GLN A 150 1.50 -2.62 -7.57
CA GLN A 150 1.91 -1.49 -8.41
C GLN A 150 2.67 -0.37 -7.65
N LEU A 151 2.74 -0.45 -6.31
CA LEU A 151 3.38 0.58 -5.47
C LEU A 151 4.90 0.69 -5.60
N PRO A 152 5.68 -0.41 -5.56
CA PRO A 152 7.13 -0.31 -5.58
C PRO A 152 7.66 0.36 -6.85
N ARG A 153 7.07 0.04 -8.00
CA ARG A 153 7.45 0.61 -9.30
C ARG A 153 7.19 2.12 -9.38
N ARG A 154 6.13 2.58 -8.72
CA ARG A 154 5.77 4.00 -8.75
C ARG A 154 6.59 4.83 -7.78
N LEU A 155 6.85 4.31 -6.59
CA LEU A 155 7.77 4.95 -5.63
C LEU A 155 9.11 5.22 -6.33
N LEU A 156 9.65 4.23 -7.04
CA LEU A 156 10.89 4.34 -7.80
C LEU A 156 10.83 5.39 -8.93
N SER A 157 9.69 5.50 -9.65
CA SER A 157 9.51 6.56 -10.66
C SER A 157 9.37 7.97 -10.06
N SER A 158 8.83 8.10 -8.84
CA SER A 158 8.67 9.39 -8.16
C SER A 158 9.97 9.89 -7.53
N THR A 159 10.89 8.98 -7.19
CA THR A 159 12.23 9.29 -6.67
C THR A 159 13.24 9.60 -7.77
N ALA A 160 12.85 9.63 -9.05
CA ALA A 160 13.76 9.91 -10.17
C ALA A 160 14.28 11.38 -10.22
N THR A 161 13.92 12.22 -9.25
CA THR A 161 14.47 13.56 -9.05
C THR A 161 15.10 13.71 -7.67
N TRP A 162 16.10 12.86 -7.38
CA TRP A 162 17.16 13.28 -6.46
C TRP A 162 18.34 13.74 -7.31
N PRO A 163 18.52 15.05 -7.54
CA PRO A 163 19.80 15.51 -8.04
C PRO A 163 20.81 15.23 -6.92
N CYS A 164 21.63 14.19 -7.09
CA CYS A 164 22.91 14.13 -6.41
C CYS A 164 23.75 15.30 -6.94
N ARG A 165 23.52 16.51 -6.41
CA ARG A 165 24.53 17.56 -6.43
C ARG A 165 25.55 17.16 -5.37
N VAL A 166 26.66 16.62 -5.84
CA VAL A 166 27.95 16.74 -5.16
C VAL A 166 28.53 18.08 -5.57
#